data_AF-A0AAD7BCL5-F1
#
_entry.id   AF-A0AAD7BCL5-F1
#
_cell.length_a   1.000
_cell.length_b   1.000
_cell.length_c   1.000
_cell.angle_alpha   90.00
_cell.angle_beta   90.00
_cell.angle_gamma   90.00
#
_symmetry.space_group_name_H-M   'P 1'
#
loop_
_entity.id
_entity.type
_entity.pdbx_description
1 polymer ?
#
loop_
_entity_poly.entity_id
_entity_poly.type
_entity_poly.pdbx_seq_one_letter_code
_entity_poly.pdbx_strand_id
1 'polypeptide(L)'
;MHPDLRPGNISTLPISYKRYASPALNGSLTDFQKLMDFLKKRPHSDPALFLPVYYSNLDPAGIPTAAQLDSWTDHVSPINRALLALQGTTQLWAAGFRWPDGVLSLLWPRIWKWINWLDTYRETVQGIIPLSEVDAYSLYMRSIIEILTNSTAVPLANMPPGIRVFGGRAWRITLPPTPGRNTVAHSDVVRFLGNDTNSGQPSNFREYLEGVGTVDDFAALVLRHIAHAMPQPTPLYLFFQLSGMLGMLVERNDHGGPLHRALLDHGIIKAVTNVACHYATSSSEETVEIVAMCFTLLLRAFDAFPSYTAVAEALESNKLIALITTCAQREGIHWNQSLRRLLETVLPPSVWSYSVLKALSGLLTDRQRLVPANGDRLFPALDFQDVELSTMWEQFNKLATQRVSTFQAYDIGAYQSIRGCDNMDCGRLCRRNEIKRCSSCRQTNYCSVKCQSLDWRVHGHRHICARLRPLLLAPEHTLSSVRDSSFVHALVHHDYELHILTWCTHKIYFMYAHPGVPFYLMWDYIRGTAALGVRACAEAPPDPEPSDASAA
;
A
#
# COMPACT_ATOMS: atom_id res chain seq x y z
N MET A 1 21.19 -33.86 -23.96
CA MET A 1 22.02 -33.14 -22.97
C MET A 1 22.84 -32.08 -23.69
N HIS A 2 22.82 -30.83 -23.23
CA HIS A 2 23.59 -29.72 -23.82
C HIS A 2 25.10 -30.04 -23.86
N PRO A 3 25.86 -29.64 -24.90
CA PRO A 3 27.30 -29.89 -24.99
C PRO A 3 28.09 -29.49 -23.73
N ASP A 4 27.81 -28.31 -23.17
CA ASP A 4 28.51 -27.81 -21.97
C ASP A 4 28.19 -28.56 -20.67
N LEU A 5 27.09 -29.33 -20.66
CA LEU A 5 26.67 -30.13 -19.50
C LEU A 5 27.21 -31.56 -19.55
N ARG A 6 27.98 -31.93 -20.57
CA ARG A 6 28.50 -33.29 -20.73
C ARG A 6 29.60 -33.57 -19.70
N PRO A 7 29.54 -34.71 -18.95
CA PRO A 7 30.60 -35.12 -18.03
C PRO A 7 32.01 -35.11 -18.64
N GLY A 8 32.12 -35.41 -19.94
CA GLY A 8 33.39 -35.41 -20.68
C GLY A 8 34.14 -34.08 -20.67
N ASN A 9 33.47 -32.94 -20.46
CA ASN A 9 34.12 -31.62 -20.43
C ASN A 9 35.08 -31.49 -19.25
N ILE A 10 34.89 -32.27 -18.18
CA ILE A 10 35.85 -32.29 -17.06
C ILE A 10 37.21 -32.84 -17.49
N SER A 11 37.28 -33.64 -18.56
CA SER A 11 38.53 -34.20 -19.03
C SER A 11 39.49 -33.17 -19.63
N THR A 12 38.97 -32.02 -20.07
CA THR A 12 39.71 -30.91 -20.68
C THR A 12 40.27 -29.93 -19.64
N LEU A 13 39.82 -30.03 -18.37
CA LEU A 13 40.33 -29.21 -17.28
C LEU A 13 41.83 -29.49 -17.02
N PRO A 14 42.61 -28.46 -16.63
CA PRO A 14 43.97 -28.68 -16.15
C PRO A 14 44.00 -29.69 -14.99
N ILE A 15 45.10 -30.45 -14.88
CA ILE A 15 45.24 -31.55 -13.89
C ILE A 15 44.89 -31.10 -12.47
N SER A 16 45.25 -29.86 -12.10
CA SER A 16 44.96 -29.27 -10.80
C SER A 16 43.46 -29.17 -10.48
N TYR A 17 42.63 -28.80 -11.45
CA TYR A 17 41.17 -28.73 -11.29
C TYR A 17 40.53 -30.10 -11.46
N LYS A 18 40.97 -30.86 -12.47
CA LYS A 18 40.45 -32.19 -12.82
C LYS A 18 40.54 -33.16 -11.64
N ARG A 19 41.62 -33.08 -10.85
CA ARG A 19 41.83 -33.87 -9.62
C ARG A 19 40.65 -33.79 -8.65
N TYR A 20 40.00 -32.63 -8.54
CA TYR A 20 38.87 -32.41 -7.64
C TYR A 20 37.52 -32.49 -8.38
N ALA A 21 37.46 -31.99 -9.62
CA ALA A 21 36.24 -31.96 -10.41
C ALA A 21 35.72 -33.35 -10.79
N SER A 22 36.59 -34.30 -11.11
CA SER A 22 36.15 -35.65 -11.48
C SER A 22 35.54 -36.44 -10.31
N PRO A 23 36.16 -36.48 -9.11
CA PRO A 23 35.49 -37.07 -7.94
C PRO A 23 34.23 -36.30 -7.52
N ALA A 24 34.23 -34.96 -7.59
CA ALA A 24 33.06 -34.14 -7.27
C ALA A 24 31.86 -34.44 -8.19
N LEU A 25 32.10 -34.61 -9.50
CA LEU A 25 31.09 -35.04 -10.47
C LEU A 25 30.45 -36.39 -10.07
N ASN A 26 31.24 -37.29 -9.49
CA ASN A 26 30.85 -38.62 -9.04
C ASN A 26 30.34 -38.65 -7.59
N GLY A 27 30.05 -37.49 -6.98
CA GLY A 27 29.43 -37.40 -5.66
C GLY A 27 30.39 -37.35 -4.47
N SER A 28 31.70 -37.13 -4.66
CA SER A 28 32.63 -36.88 -3.55
C SER A 28 32.41 -35.48 -2.95
N LEU A 29 31.81 -35.41 -1.76
CA LEU A 29 31.58 -34.14 -1.06
C LEU A 29 32.90 -33.42 -0.72
N THR A 30 33.89 -34.16 -0.22
CA THR A 30 35.18 -33.59 0.19
C THR A 30 35.93 -32.97 -0.99
N ASP A 31 35.94 -33.63 -2.15
CA ASP A 31 36.59 -33.08 -3.34
C ASP A 31 35.78 -31.95 -3.96
N PHE A 32 34.46 -31.96 -3.81
CA PHE A 32 33.64 -30.84 -4.22
C PHE A 32 33.92 -29.58 -3.37
N GLN A 33 34.05 -29.71 -2.05
CA GLN A 33 34.46 -28.60 -1.20
C GLN A 33 35.84 -28.06 -1.60
N LYS A 34 36.82 -28.95 -1.83
CA LYS A 34 38.16 -28.56 -2.29
C LYS A 34 38.12 -27.86 -3.64
N LEU A 35 37.28 -28.32 -4.57
CA LEU A 35 37.08 -27.68 -5.86
C LEU A 35 36.55 -26.25 -5.68
N MET A 36 35.52 -26.07 -4.85
CA MET A 36 34.94 -24.75 -4.55
C MET A 36 35.96 -23.80 -3.91
N ASP A 37 36.71 -24.28 -2.92
CA ASP A 37 37.77 -23.50 -2.28
C ASP A 37 38.89 -23.13 -3.27
N PHE A 38 39.20 -24.03 -4.20
CA PHE A 38 40.22 -23.81 -5.21
C PHE A 38 39.76 -22.78 -6.26
N LEU A 39 38.52 -22.88 -6.75
CA LEU A 39 37.92 -21.91 -7.66
C LEU A 39 37.84 -20.51 -7.05
N LYS A 40 37.52 -20.42 -5.75
CA LYS A 40 37.51 -19.15 -5.02
C LYS A 40 38.90 -18.50 -4.96
N LYS A 41 39.96 -19.30 -4.83
CA LYS A 41 41.36 -18.81 -4.78
C LYS A 41 41.94 -18.54 -6.17
N ARG A 42 41.51 -19.30 -7.17
CA ARG A 42 42.02 -19.28 -8.53
C ARG A 42 40.85 -19.47 -9.51
N PRO A 43 40.19 -18.38 -9.92
CA PRO A 43 39.16 -18.44 -10.95
C PRO A 43 39.74 -19.04 -12.24
N HIS A 44 39.01 -19.98 -12.84
CA HIS A 44 39.39 -20.55 -14.14
C HIS A 44 39.01 -19.60 -15.27
N SER A 45 39.78 -19.58 -16.36
CA SER A 45 39.51 -18.75 -17.54
C SER A 45 38.25 -19.18 -18.29
N ASP A 46 37.89 -20.47 -18.19
CA ASP A 46 36.67 -21.03 -18.75
C ASP A 46 35.83 -21.73 -17.66
N PRO A 47 34.97 -20.98 -16.95
CA PRO A 47 34.08 -21.54 -15.94
C PRO A 47 33.02 -22.53 -16.48
N ALA A 48 32.74 -22.56 -17.80
CA ALA A 48 31.73 -23.45 -18.38
C ALA A 48 32.10 -24.93 -18.19
N LEU A 49 33.39 -25.24 -18.11
CA LEU A 49 33.91 -26.60 -17.91
C LEU A 49 33.50 -27.23 -16.57
N PHE A 50 33.03 -26.44 -15.59
CA PHE A 50 32.56 -26.92 -14.29
C PHE A 50 31.05 -27.17 -14.25
N LEU A 51 30.29 -26.74 -15.26
CA LEU A 51 28.85 -26.94 -15.31
C LEU A 51 28.40 -28.40 -15.19
N PRO A 52 29.12 -29.41 -15.73
CA PRO A 52 28.75 -30.81 -15.53
C PRO A 52 28.77 -31.22 -14.04
N VAL A 53 29.70 -30.67 -13.24
CA VAL A 53 29.79 -30.95 -11.80
C VAL A 53 28.53 -30.45 -11.10
N TYR A 54 28.12 -29.21 -11.36
CA TYR A 54 26.91 -28.62 -10.77
C TYR A 54 25.64 -29.34 -11.24
N TYR A 55 25.54 -29.62 -12.53
CA TYR A 55 24.38 -30.30 -13.12
C TYR A 55 24.17 -31.71 -12.55
N SER A 56 25.25 -32.48 -12.39
CA SER A 56 25.22 -33.83 -11.80
C SER A 56 24.81 -33.79 -10.32
N ASN A 57 25.39 -32.87 -9.54
CA ASN A 57 25.09 -32.77 -8.11
C ASN A 57 23.73 -32.14 -7.79
N LEU A 58 23.06 -31.54 -8.78
CA LEU A 58 21.68 -31.08 -8.69
C LEU A 58 20.68 -32.09 -9.23
N ASP A 59 21.06 -33.36 -9.42
CA ASP A 59 20.13 -34.38 -9.91
C ASP A 59 18.95 -34.61 -8.94
N PRO A 60 17.68 -34.45 -9.38
CA PRO A 60 16.53 -34.65 -8.52
C PRO A 60 16.43 -36.07 -7.94
N ALA A 61 17.07 -37.06 -8.58
CA ALA A 61 17.16 -38.43 -8.03
C ALA A 61 17.95 -38.49 -6.71
N GLY A 62 18.77 -37.48 -6.41
CA GLY A 62 19.49 -37.36 -5.15
C GLY A 62 18.70 -36.69 -4.02
N ILE A 63 17.49 -36.19 -4.29
CA ILE A 63 16.66 -35.53 -3.28
C ILE A 63 16.12 -36.58 -2.29
N PRO A 64 16.40 -36.45 -0.98
CA PRO A 64 15.88 -37.39 0.01
C PRO A 64 14.35 -37.36 0.12
N THR A 65 13.74 -38.51 0.33
CA THR A 65 12.31 -38.63 0.68
C THR A 65 12.09 -38.25 2.15
N ALA A 66 10.84 -37.95 2.53
CA ALA A 66 10.49 -37.67 3.93
C ALA A 66 10.95 -38.79 4.88
N ALA A 67 10.73 -40.06 4.50
CA ALA A 67 11.13 -41.21 5.29
C ALA A 67 12.67 -41.34 5.46
N GLN A 68 13.45 -40.88 4.47
CA GLN A 68 14.91 -40.86 4.56
C GLN A 68 15.43 -39.76 5.48
N LEU A 69 14.66 -38.68 5.67
CA LEU A 69 14.99 -37.66 6.67
C LEU A 69 14.81 -38.20 8.09
N ASP A 70 13.81 -39.06 8.31
CA ASP A 70 13.58 -39.64 9.64
C ASP A 70 14.73 -40.59 10.08
N SER A 71 15.42 -41.23 9.12
CA SER A 71 16.52 -42.18 9.37
C SER A 71 17.92 -41.56 9.25
N TRP A 72 18.10 -40.38 9.84
CA TRP A 72 19.09 -39.33 9.51
C TRP A 72 20.60 -39.67 9.32
N THR A 73 21.10 -40.89 9.54
CA THR A 73 22.56 -41.12 9.67
C THR A 73 23.40 -40.99 8.38
N ASP A 74 22.85 -41.23 7.18
CA ASP A 74 23.67 -41.35 5.95
C ASP A 74 23.33 -40.32 4.83
N HIS A 75 22.32 -39.47 5.01
CA HIS A 75 21.77 -38.62 3.93
C HIS A 75 22.28 -37.17 3.90
N VAL A 76 23.28 -36.83 4.72
CA VAL A 76 23.87 -35.46 4.78
C VAL A 76 24.67 -35.13 3.51
N SER A 77 25.26 -36.15 2.87
CA SER A 77 26.16 -35.95 1.72
C SER A 77 25.44 -35.41 0.47
N PRO A 78 24.30 -35.96 0.01
CA PRO A 78 23.54 -35.38 -1.11
C PRO A 78 23.12 -33.92 -0.89
N ILE A 79 22.63 -33.58 0.32
CA ILE A 79 22.19 -32.23 0.66
C ILE A 79 23.36 -31.25 0.55
N ASN A 80 24.49 -31.56 1.19
CA ASN A 80 25.67 -30.69 1.14
C ASN A 80 26.22 -30.53 -0.28
N ARG A 81 26.17 -31.58 -1.11
CA ARG A 81 26.57 -31.47 -2.52
C ARG A 81 25.63 -30.58 -3.33
N ALA A 82 24.32 -30.69 -3.12
CA ALA A 82 23.36 -29.81 -3.76
C ALA A 82 23.59 -28.35 -3.36
N LEU A 83 23.83 -28.06 -2.07
CA LEU A 83 24.14 -26.70 -1.60
C LEU A 83 25.44 -26.17 -2.21
N LEU A 84 26.50 -26.97 -2.28
CA LEU A 84 27.75 -26.58 -2.96
C LEU A 84 27.54 -26.33 -4.45
N ALA A 85 26.66 -27.10 -5.10
CA ALA A 85 26.30 -26.87 -6.48
C ALA A 85 25.52 -25.56 -6.67
N LEU A 86 24.53 -25.27 -5.82
CA LEU A 86 23.83 -23.98 -5.80
C LEU A 86 24.80 -22.81 -5.54
N GLN A 87 25.74 -22.99 -4.61
CA GLN A 87 26.78 -22.00 -4.33
C GLN A 87 27.72 -21.82 -5.53
N GLY A 88 28.09 -22.90 -6.21
CA GLY A 88 28.88 -22.86 -7.44
C GLY A 88 28.21 -22.10 -8.57
N THR A 89 26.92 -22.36 -8.80
CA THR A 89 26.15 -21.66 -9.84
C THR A 89 26.06 -20.16 -9.56
N THR A 90 25.81 -19.78 -8.30
CA THR A 90 25.76 -18.36 -7.91
C THR A 90 27.12 -17.67 -7.94
N GLN A 91 28.20 -18.38 -7.63
CA GLN A 91 29.56 -17.84 -7.75
C GLN A 91 29.97 -17.60 -9.20
N LEU A 92 29.63 -18.53 -10.12
CA LEU A 92 29.89 -18.33 -11.54
C LEU A 92 29.24 -17.05 -12.03
N TRP A 93 27.98 -16.85 -11.66
CA TRP A 93 27.26 -15.65 -12.02
C TRP A 93 27.89 -14.38 -11.45
N ALA A 94 28.19 -14.37 -10.15
CA ALA A 94 28.81 -13.21 -9.50
C ALA A 94 30.16 -12.82 -10.15
N ALA A 95 30.83 -13.78 -10.80
CA ALA A 95 32.04 -13.56 -11.60
C ALA A 95 31.77 -13.05 -13.03
N GLY A 96 30.53 -12.74 -13.40
CA GLY A 96 30.13 -12.27 -14.73
C GLY A 96 30.03 -13.37 -15.78
N PHE A 97 29.90 -14.63 -15.38
CA PHE A 97 29.76 -15.75 -16.32
C PHE A 97 28.50 -15.60 -17.18
N ARG A 98 28.69 -15.64 -18.50
CA ARG A 98 27.59 -15.70 -19.46
C ARG A 98 27.22 -17.15 -19.71
N TRP A 99 25.99 -17.51 -19.35
CA TRP A 99 25.48 -18.85 -19.58
C TRP A 99 25.34 -19.14 -21.07
N PRO A 100 25.80 -20.31 -21.56
CA PRO A 100 25.51 -20.73 -22.93
C PRO A 100 24.00 -20.92 -23.15
N ASP A 101 23.53 -20.60 -24.35
CA ASP A 101 22.11 -20.66 -24.72
C ASP A 101 21.52 -22.06 -24.44
N GLY A 102 20.37 -22.10 -23.76
CA GLY A 102 19.70 -23.36 -23.44
C GLY A 102 20.32 -24.20 -22.32
N VAL A 103 21.46 -23.81 -21.73
CA VAL A 103 21.98 -24.46 -20.50
C VAL A 103 21.04 -24.20 -19.33
N LEU A 104 20.62 -22.94 -19.15
CA LEU A 104 19.77 -22.55 -18.03
C LEU A 104 18.41 -23.26 -18.05
N SER A 105 17.80 -23.49 -19.21
CA SER A 105 16.52 -24.21 -19.30
C SER A 105 16.61 -25.67 -18.85
N LEU A 106 17.80 -26.28 -18.93
CA LEU A 106 18.05 -27.64 -18.42
C LEU A 106 18.47 -27.67 -16.95
N LEU A 107 19.19 -26.64 -16.49
CA LEU A 107 19.68 -26.56 -15.12
C LEU A 107 18.60 -26.04 -14.15
N TRP A 108 17.74 -25.12 -14.60
CA TRP A 108 16.72 -24.49 -13.77
C TRP A 108 15.74 -25.48 -13.11
N PRO A 109 15.13 -26.45 -13.82
CA PRO A 109 14.22 -27.41 -13.18
C PRO A 109 14.90 -28.24 -12.08
N ARG A 110 16.22 -28.42 -12.15
CA ARG A 110 17.01 -29.12 -11.14
C ARG A 110 17.26 -28.24 -9.91
N ILE A 111 17.70 -27.00 -10.15
CA ILE A 111 17.87 -25.97 -9.11
C ILE A 111 16.56 -25.80 -8.33
N TRP A 112 15.43 -25.59 -9.04
CA TRP A 112 14.15 -25.36 -8.40
C TRP A 112 13.68 -26.54 -7.55
N LYS A 113 13.79 -27.78 -8.04
CA LYS A 113 13.40 -28.97 -7.26
C LYS A 113 14.17 -29.06 -5.93
N TRP A 114 15.46 -28.76 -5.94
CA TRP A 114 16.27 -28.71 -4.72
C TRP A 114 15.87 -27.56 -3.80
N ILE A 115 15.71 -26.33 -4.32
CA ILE A 115 15.26 -25.18 -3.50
C ILE A 115 13.90 -25.45 -2.86
N ASN A 116 12.93 -25.91 -3.65
CA ASN A 116 11.57 -26.21 -3.17
C ASN A 116 11.59 -27.30 -2.09
N TRP A 117 12.41 -28.35 -2.27
CA TRP A 117 12.56 -29.39 -1.27
C TRP A 117 13.22 -28.86 0.02
N LEU A 118 14.32 -28.10 -0.10
CA LEU A 118 15.03 -27.51 1.04
C LEU A 118 14.12 -26.57 1.84
N ASP A 119 13.29 -25.77 1.17
CA ASP A 119 12.31 -24.89 1.78
C ASP A 119 11.15 -25.65 2.46
N THR A 120 10.69 -26.74 1.85
CA THR A 120 9.64 -27.61 2.39
C THR A 120 10.08 -28.27 3.71
N TYR A 121 11.32 -28.77 3.76
CA TYR A 121 11.88 -29.47 4.93
C TYR A 121 12.82 -28.60 5.77
N ARG A 122 12.73 -27.27 5.67
CA ARG A 122 13.69 -26.33 6.28
C ARG A 122 13.89 -26.55 7.78
N GLU A 123 12.82 -26.81 8.53
CA GLU A 123 12.87 -26.98 9.99
C GLU A 123 13.65 -28.24 10.38
N THR A 124 13.44 -29.33 9.63
CA THR A 124 14.22 -30.56 9.79
C THR A 124 15.67 -30.32 9.38
N VAL A 125 15.91 -29.66 8.25
CA VAL A 125 17.22 -29.53 7.61
C VAL A 125 18.13 -28.51 8.31
N GLN A 126 17.59 -27.49 8.98
CA GLN A 126 18.34 -26.43 9.67
C GLN A 126 19.20 -26.97 10.82
N GLY A 127 18.84 -28.12 11.41
CA GLY A 127 19.66 -28.79 12.43
C GLY A 127 20.92 -29.49 11.87
N ILE A 128 21.05 -29.58 10.56
CA ILE A 128 22.05 -30.42 9.89
C ILE A 128 22.99 -29.61 9.03
N ILE A 129 22.46 -28.66 8.28
CA ILE A 129 23.28 -27.81 7.45
C ILE A 129 23.96 -26.76 8.35
N PRO A 130 25.27 -26.52 8.19
CA PRO A 130 25.99 -25.45 8.90
C PRO A 130 25.69 -24.04 8.33
N LEU A 131 24.48 -23.81 7.81
CA LEU A 131 24.04 -22.52 7.26
C LEU A 131 22.94 -21.96 8.15
N SER A 132 23.02 -20.66 8.43
CA SER A 132 21.87 -19.98 9.01
C SER A 132 20.71 -20.00 8.01
N GLU A 133 19.48 -19.92 8.51
CA GLU A 133 18.29 -19.84 7.67
C GLU A 133 18.40 -18.67 6.68
N VAL A 134 18.87 -17.51 7.14
CA VAL A 134 19.07 -16.33 6.30
C VAL A 134 20.09 -16.58 5.19
N ASP A 135 21.21 -17.27 5.47
CA ASP A 135 22.22 -17.60 4.45
C ASP A 135 21.68 -18.58 3.42
N ALA A 136 20.88 -19.56 3.85
CA ALA A 136 20.22 -20.51 2.96
C ALA A 136 19.27 -19.79 2.00
N TYR A 137 18.36 -18.95 2.52
CA TYR A 137 17.46 -18.17 1.67
C TYR A 137 18.21 -17.16 0.78
N SER A 138 19.30 -16.57 1.26
CA SER A 138 20.17 -15.71 0.43
C SER A 138 20.67 -16.46 -0.80
N LEU A 139 21.19 -17.68 -0.59
CA LEU A 139 21.73 -18.52 -1.64
C LEU A 139 20.65 -18.91 -2.65
N TYR A 140 19.47 -19.30 -2.15
CA TYR A 140 18.34 -19.70 -2.99
C TYR A 140 17.80 -18.53 -3.81
N MET A 141 17.55 -17.38 -3.16
CA MET A 141 17.06 -16.17 -3.83
C MET A 141 18.02 -15.70 -4.92
N ARG A 142 19.32 -15.69 -4.62
CA ARG A 142 20.33 -15.34 -5.62
C ARG A 142 20.25 -16.27 -6.83
N SER A 143 20.20 -17.58 -6.61
CA SER A 143 20.06 -18.56 -7.69
C SER A 143 18.84 -18.29 -8.57
N ILE A 144 17.70 -17.91 -7.96
CA ILE A 144 16.46 -17.60 -8.68
C ILE A 144 16.60 -16.32 -9.52
N ILE A 145 17.07 -15.23 -8.91
CA ILE A 145 17.14 -13.92 -9.57
C ILE A 145 18.10 -13.93 -10.74
N GLU A 146 19.23 -14.62 -10.60
CA GLU A 146 20.19 -14.79 -11.69
C GLU A 146 19.51 -15.46 -12.88
N ILE A 147 18.70 -16.48 -12.64
CA ILE A 147 17.95 -17.14 -13.71
C ILE A 147 16.90 -16.21 -14.31
N LEU A 148 16.22 -15.39 -13.52
CA LEU A 148 15.22 -14.44 -14.02
C LEU A 148 15.82 -13.25 -14.78
N THR A 149 17.03 -12.81 -14.45
CA THR A 149 17.61 -11.56 -14.99
C THR A 149 18.34 -11.74 -16.33
N ASN A 150 18.96 -12.88 -16.62
CA ASN A 150 19.65 -13.11 -17.92
C ASN A 150 18.92 -14.04 -18.88
N SER A 151 17.79 -14.62 -18.48
CA SER A 151 17.14 -15.63 -19.31
C SER A 151 16.03 -15.02 -20.15
N THR A 152 16.26 -14.88 -21.46
CA THR A 152 15.16 -14.88 -22.44
C THR A 152 14.41 -16.22 -22.45
N ALA A 153 15.01 -17.28 -21.86
CA ALA A 153 14.54 -18.65 -21.94
C ALA A 153 13.53 -19.06 -20.85
N VAL A 154 13.38 -18.30 -19.76
CA VAL A 154 12.36 -18.56 -18.72
C VAL A 154 11.56 -17.28 -18.50
N PRO A 155 10.55 -17.02 -19.35
CA PRO A 155 9.59 -15.96 -19.09
C PRO A 155 9.03 -16.10 -17.66
N LEU A 156 8.79 -14.98 -16.97
CA LEU A 156 8.13 -14.96 -15.66
C LEU A 156 6.79 -15.73 -15.67
N ALA A 157 6.12 -15.79 -16.83
CA ALA A 157 4.91 -16.56 -17.05
C ALA A 157 5.09 -18.09 -16.92
N ASN A 158 6.31 -18.60 -17.08
CA ASN A 158 6.65 -20.03 -17.02
C ASN A 158 7.34 -20.41 -15.70
N MET A 159 7.22 -19.56 -14.68
CA MET A 159 7.79 -19.89 -13.38
C MET A 159 7.14 -21.15 -12.79
N PRO A 160 7.92 -22.05 -12.17
CA PRO A 160 7.39 -23.23 -11.52
C PRO A 160 6.36 -22.88 -10.43
N PRO A 161 5.32 -23.72 -10.24
CA PRO A 161 4.40 -23.55 -9.12
C PRO A 161 5.16 -23.49 -7.78
N GLY A 162 4.71 -22.59 -6.89
CA GLY A 162 5.29 -22.43 -5.56
C GLY A 162 6.45 -21.46 -5.46
N ILE A 163 6.98 -20.91 -6.57
CA ILE A 163 8.09 -19.96 -6.49
C ILE A 163 7.74 -18.66 -5.76
N ARG A 164 6.50 -18.19 -5.87
CA ARG A 164 6.06 -16.97 -5.18
C ARG A 164 5.70 -17.25 -3.73
N VAL A 165 5.22 -18.46 -3.42
CA VAL A 165 5.10 -18.95 -2.04
C VAL A 165 6.48 -18.94 -1.37
N PHE A 166 7.49 -19.45 -2.06
CA PHE A 166 8.87 -19.34 -1.62
C PHE A 166 9.32 -17.89 -1.48
N GLY A 167 9.06 -17.03 -2.47
CA GLY A 167 9.40 -15.61 -2.42
C GLY A 167 8.78 -14.86 -1.23
N GLY A 168 7.52 -15.16 -0.89
CA GLY A 168 6.85 -14.63 0.29
C GLY A 168 7.51 -15.08 1.59
N ARG A 169 7.82 -16.38 1.73
CA ARG A 169 8.57 -16.91 2.88
C ARG A 169 9.95 -16.26 2.99
N ALA A 170 10.67 -16.20 1.88
CA ALA A 170 11.99 -15.59 1.79
C ALA A 170 11.94 -14.13 2.24
N TRP A 171 10.94 -13.36 1.81
CA TRP A 171 10.76 -11.97 2.24
C TRP A 171 10.57 -11.85 3.75
N ARG A 172 9.72 -12.69 4.34
CA ARG A 172 9.47 -12.69 5.78
C ARG A 172 10.72 -13.00 6.59
N ILE A 173 11.53 -13.96 6.15
CA ILE A 173 12.72 -14.46 6.84
C ILE A 173 13.92 -13.52 6.66
N THR A 174 14.13 -13.01 5.45
CA THR A 174 15.33 -12.23 5.11
C THR A 174 15.26 -10.77 5.52
N LEU A 175 14.04 -10.23 5.72
CA LEU A 175 13.85 -8.88 6.25
C LEU A 175 13.98 -8.90 7.77
N PRO A 176 15.06 -8.33 8.35
CA PRO A 176 15.27 -8.37 9.79
C PRO A 176 14.16 -7.62 10.55
N PRO A 177 13.97 -7.90 11.85
CA PRO A 177 12.99 -7.19 12.66
C PRO A 177 13.39 -5.73 12.91
N THR A 178 14.69 -5.41 12.96
CA THR A 178 15.21 -4.08 13.28
C THR A 178 15.84 -3.40 12.06
N PRO A 179 15.43 -2.17 11.73
CA PRO A 179 16.06 -1.37 10.68
C PRO A 179 17.57 -1.22 10.87
N GLY A 180 18.33 -1.19 9.77
CA GLY A 180 19.76 -0.86 9.79
C GLY A 180 20.74 -1.98 9.42
N ARG A 181 20.26 -3.22 9.20
CA ARG A 181 21.05 -4.29 8.58
C ARG A 181 20.43 -4.70 7.25
N ASN A 182 20.87 -4.08 6.16
CA ASN A 182 20.57 -4.63 4.84
C ASN A 182 21.42 -5.88 4.63
N THR A 183 20.76 -7.03 4.60
CA THR A 183 21.38 -8.29 4.20
C THR A 183 21.37 -8.36 2.67
N VAL A 184 22.35 -9.04 2.08
CA VAL A 184 22.32 -9.30 0.64
C VAL A 184 21.08 -10.13 0.26
N ALA A 185 20.64 -10.99 1.19
CA ALA A 185 19.39 -11.74 1.12
C ALA A 185 18.17 -10.86 0.83
N HIS A 186 18.03 -9.76 1.59
CA HIS A 186 16.92 -8.83 1.44
C HIS A 186 16.95 -8.21 0.04
N SER A 187 18.11 -7.71 -0.40
CA SER A 187 18.30 -7.18 -1.76
C SER A 187 17.86 -8.11 -2.87
N ASP A 188 18.16 -9.39 -2.69
CA ASP A 188 17.82 -10.40 -3.65
C ASP A 188 16.28 -10.61 -3.67
N VAL A 189 15.63 -10.80 -2.51
CA VAL A 189 14.15 -10.83 -2.43
C VAL A 189 13.52 -9.62 -3.12
N VAL A 190 14.05 -8.44 -2.88
CA VAL A 190 13.45 -7.24 -3.42
C VAL A 190 13.55 -7.17 -4.94
N ARG A 191 14.69 -7.56 -5.51
CA ARG A 191 14.86 -7.65 -6.96
C ARG A 191 13.90 -8.68 -7.57
N PHE A 192 13.69 -9.81 -6.87
CA PHE A 192 12.72 -10.83 -7.29
C PHE A 192 11.29 -10.26 -7.33
N LEU A 193 10.86 -9.57 -6.27
CA LEU A 193 9.54 -8.95 -6.20
C LEU A 193 9.36 -7.94 -7.34
N GLY A 194 10.30 -7.00 -7.52
CA GLY A 194 10.21 -5.97 -8.56
C GLY A 194 10.20 -6.51 -9.99
N ASN A 195 10.81 -7.68 -10.24
CA ASN A 195 10.71 -8.33 -11.54
C ASN A 195 9.33 -8.98 -11.76
N ASP A 196 8.76 -9.62 -10.74
CA ASP A 196 7.48 -10.33 -10.85
C ASP A 196 6.27 -9.39 -10.88
N THR A 197 6.36 -8.23 -10.23
CA THR A 197 5.25 -7.25 -10.16
C THR A 197 4.82 -6.75 -11.54
N ASN A 198 5.75 -6.68 -12.50
CA ASN A 198 5.45 -6.25 -13.88
C ASN A 198 4.50 -7.19 -14.64
N SER A 199 4.16 -8.36 -14.09
CA SER A 199 3.25 -9.31 -14.74
C SER A 199 1.77 -9.06 -14.44
N GLY A 200 1.42 -8.23 -13.44
CA GLY A 200 0.05 -7.80 -13.15
C GLY A 200 -0.99 -8.88 -12.86
N GLN A 201 -0.61 -10.16 -12.70
CA GLN A 201 -1.58 -11.25 -12.58
C GLN A 201 -2.13 -11.42 -11.16
N PRO A 202 -3.47 -11.47 -10.97
CA PRO A 202 -4.07 -11.64 -9.66
C PRO A 202 -3.76 -12.98 -8.96
N SER A 203 -3.34 -14.02 -9.67
CA SER A 203 -2.91 -15.29 -9.06
C SER A 203 -1.62 -15.12 -8.24
N ASN A 204 -0.73 -14.22 -8.65
CA ASN A 204 0.63 -14.12 -8.10
C ASN A 204 0.64 -13.74 -6.61
N PHE A 205 -0.23 -12.81 -6.21
CA PHE A 205 -0.28 -12.36 -4.82
C PHE A 205 -0.92 -13.38 -3.87
N ARG A 206 -1.81 -14.26 -4.34
CA ARG A 206 -2.30 -15.35 -3.47
C ARG A 206 -1.15 -16.26 -3.06
N GLU A 207 -0.24 -16.56 -3.97
CA GLU A 207 0.95 -17.36 -3.68
C GLU A 207 1.90 -16.63 -2.72
N TYR A 208 2.15 -15.32 -2.91
CA TYR A 208 2.92 -14.55 -1.94
C TYR A 208 2.30 -14.54 -0.55
N LEU A 209 0.98 -14.37 -0.49
CA LEU A 209 0.23 -14.37 0.75
C LEU A 209 0.37 -15.73 1.46
N GLU A 210 0.24 -16.85 0.74
CA GLU A 210 0.48 -18.19 1.29
C GLU A 210 1.90 -18.33 1.86
N GLY A 211 2.90 -17.74 1.19
CA GLY A 211 4.28 -17.74 1.66
C GLY A 211 4.48 -16.91 2.94
N VAL A 212 3.84 -15.76 3.02
CA VAL A 212 3.99 -14.85 4.17
C VAL A 212 3.15 -15.29 5.37
N GLY A 213 1.95 -15.81 5.15
CA GLY A 213 1.00 -16.22 6.18
C GLY A 213 -0.37 -15.55 5.99
N THR A 214 -0.75 -14.70 6.92
CA THR A 214 -2.03 -13.99 6.86
C THR A 214 -1.92 -12.66 6.08
N VAL A 215 -3.07 -12.06 5.76
CA VAL A 215 -3.13 -10.73 5.15
C VAL A 215 -2.52 -9.67 6.07
N ASP A 216 -2.71 -9.83 7.38
CA ASP A 216 -2.15 -8.97 8.40
C ASP A 216 -0.62 -9.09 8.46
N ASP A 217 -0.09 -10.32 8.43
CA ASP A 217 1.35 -10.57 8.37
C ASP A 217 1.98 -9.93 7.12
N PHE A 218 1.28 -10.00 5.99
CA PHE A 218 1.72 -9.37 4.74
C PHE A 218 1.74 -7.85 4.85
N ALA A 219 0.69 -7.24 5.39
CA ALA A 219 0.65 -5.79 5.61
C ALA A 219 1.78 -5.34 6.57
N ALA A 220 1.94 -6.02 7.70
CA ALA A 220 3.03 -5.76 8.64
C ALA A 220 4.41 -5.88 7.97
N LEU A 221 4.59 -6.89 7.10
CA LEU A 221 5.83 -7.12 6.36
C LEU A 221 6.14 -5.99 5.37
N VAL A 222 5.12 -5.50 4.64
CA VAL A 222 5.22 -4.33 3.76
C VAL A 222 5.67 -3.10 4.54
N LEU A 223 5.03 -2.81 5.66
CA LEU A 223 5.37 -1.65 6.50
C LEU A 223 6.78 -1.74 7.07
N ARG A 224 7.16 -2.94 7.53
CA ARG A 224 8.53 -3.22 8.00
C ARG A 224 9.54 -3.00 6.88
N HIS A 225 9.22 -3.40 5.64
CA HIS A 225 10.09 -3.17 4.49
C HIS A 225 10.27 -1.67 4.25
N ILE A 226 9.18 -0.90 4.16
CA ILE A 226 9.24 0.57 4.00
C ILE A 226 10.12 1.21 5.09
N ALA A 227 9.98 0.76 6.33
CA ALA A 227 10.79 1.25 7.44
C ALA A 227 12.28 0.91 7.31
N HIS A 228 12.65 -0.22 6.69
CA HIS A 228 14.06 -0.58 6.41
C HIS A 228 14.67 0.19 5.24
N ALA A 229 13.82 0.51 4.28
CA ALA A 229 14.15 1.31 3.10
C ALA A 229 14.57 2.74 3.50
N MET A 230 14.00 3.26 4.58
CA MET A 230 14.28 4.59 5.13
C MET A 230 15.32 4.55 6.27
N PRO A 231 16.35 5.43 6.34
CA PRO A 231 16.72 6.52 5.42
C PRO A 231 17.95 6.12 4.56
N GLN A 232 17.87 5.03 3.78
CA GLN A 232 19.05 4.59 3.03
C GLN A 232 19.46 5.65 1.99
N PRO A 233 20.76 6.00 1.89
CA PRO A 233 21.23 7.13 1.09
C PRO A 233 21.27 6.86 -0.42
N THR A 234 20.99 5.62 -0.88
CA THR A 234 21.13 5.23 -2.30
C THR A 234 19.77 5.14 -3.00
N PRO A 235 19.42 6.12 -3.86
CA PRO A 235 18.10 6.18 -4.50
C PRO A 235 17.77 5.01 -5.42
N LEU A 236 18.74 4.47 -6.16
CA LEU A 236 18.48 3.46 -7.19
C LEU A 236 18.02 2.11 -6.60
N TYR A 237 18.70 1.63 -5.57
CA TYR A 237 18.33 0.36 -4.93
C TYR A 237 16.95 0.50 -4.29
N LEU A 238 16.74 1.59 -3.55
CA LEU A 238 15.48 1.92 -2.95
C LEU A 238 14.36 2.07 -3.98
N PHE A 239 14.64 2.66 -5.13
CA PHE A 239 13.69 2.78 -6.23
C PHE A 239 13.17 1.40 -6.60
N PHE A 240 14.05 0.43 -6.88
CA PHE A 240 13.61 -0.94 -7.16
C PHE A 240 12.83 -1.57 -5.99
N GLN A 241 13.19 -1.23 -4.75
CA GLN A 241 12.50 -1.74 -3.57
C GLN A 241 11.07 -1.27 -3.44
N LEU A 242 10.92 0.05 -3.50
CA LEU A 242 9.64 0.68 -3.35
C LEU A 242 8.83 0.49 -4.62
N SER A 243 9.40 0.55 -5.82
CA SER A 243 8.65 0.49 -7.06
C SER A 243 7.98 -0.86 -7.28
N GLY A 244 8.68 -1.98 -7.05
CA GLY A 244 8.08 -3.31 -7.14
C GLY A 244 6.91 -3.45 -6.16
N MET A 245 7.17 -3.19 -4.88
CA MET A 245 6.16 -3.30 -3.82
C MET A 245 4.98 -2.35 -4.03
N LEU A 246 5.24 -1.06 -4.28
CA LEU A 246 4.20 -0.07 -4.55
C LEU A 246 3.43 -0.40 -5.82
N GLY A 247 4.09 -0.90 -6.88
CA GLY A 247 3.44 -1.38 -8.10
C GLY A 247 2.45 -2.50 -7.81
N MET A 248 2.87 -3.49 -7.00
CA MET A 248 2.00 -4.57 -6.52
C MET A 248 0.77 -4.05 -5.75
N LEU A 249 0.96 -3.02 -4.91
CA LEU A 249 -0.13 -2.41 -4.15
C LEU A 249 -1.04 -1.55 -5.02
N VAL A 250 -0.47 -0.86 -6.01
CA VAL A 250 -1.16 -0.01 -6.97
C VAL A 250 -2.04 -0.89 -7.85
N GLU A 251 -1.50 -1.84 -8.60
CA GLU A 251 -2.23 -2.61 -9.63
C GLU A 251 -3.46 -3.39 -9.11
N ARG A 252 -3.56 -3.64 -7.81
CA ARG A 252 -4.73 -4.27 -7.21
C ARG A 252 -5.86 -3.28 -6.96
N ASN A 253 -6.79 -3.25 -7.92
CA ASN A 253 -8.03 -2.48 -7.91
C ASN A 253 -9.10 -2.95 -6.89
N ASP A 254 -8.77 -3.80 -5.92
CA ASP A 254 -9.74 -4.24 -4.91
C ASP A 254 -9.85 -3.19 -3.79
N HIS A 255 -10.40 -2.02 -4.15
CA HIS A 255 -10.67 -0.94 -3.21
C HIS A 255 -11.54 -1.46 -2.05
N GLY A 256 -11.01 -1.42 -0.83
CA GLY A 256 -11.71 -1.95 0.36
C GLY A 256 -11.52 -3.45 0.63
N GLY A 257 -10.72 -4.15 -0.18
CA GLY A 257 -10.36 -5.55 0.05
C GLY A 257 -9.62 -5.77 1.39
N PRO A 258 -9.53 -7.02 1.89
CA PRO A 258 -8.90 -7.33 3.18
C PRO A 258 -7.47 -6.80 3.32
N LEU A 259 -6.68 -6.85 2.23
CA LEU A 259 -5.31 -6.32 2.23
C LEU A 259 -5.27 -4.81 2.40
N HIS A 260 -6.15 -4.10 1.70
CA HIS A 260 -6.21 -2.65 1.79
C HIS A 260 -6.49 -2.20 3.22
N ARG A 261 -7.48 -2.82 3.87
CA ARG A 261 -7.80 -2.58 5.28
C ARG A 261 -6.62 -2.89 6.20
N ALA A 262 -5.99 -4.06 6.06
CA ALA A 262 -4.82 -4.40 6.86
C ALA A 262 -3.68 -3.39 6.68
N LEU A 263 -3.40 -2.93 5.45
CA LEU A 263 -2.38 -1.90 5.22
C LEU A 263 -2.70 -0.58 5.91
N LEU A 264 -3.96 -0.14 5.86
CA LEU A 264 -4.42 1.06 6.59
C LEU A 264 -4.27 0.87 8.10
N ASP A 265 -4.69 -0.27 8.64
CA ASP A 265 -4.60 -0.58 10.09
C ASP A 265 -3.13 -0.62 10.57
N HIS A 266 -2.20 -1.02 9.71
CA HIS A 266 -0.75 -0.98 9.98
C HIS A 266 -0.09 0.39 9.72
N GLY A 267 -0.85 1.42 9.31
CA GLY A 267 -0.35 2.79 9.13
C GLY A 267 0.45 3.01 7.85
N ILE A 268 0.04 2.37 6.74
CA ILE A 268 0.67 2.55 5.42
C ILE A 268 0.72 4.02 4.99
N ILE A 269 -0.30 4.80 5.34
CA ILE A 269 -0.40 6.20 4.92
C ILE A 269 0.74 7.01 5.49
N LYS A 270 0.94 6.93 6.81
CA LYS A 270 2.07 7.59 7.48
C LYS A 270 3.40 7.12 6.91
N ALA A 271 3.57 5.82 6.69
CA ALA A 271 4.81 5.27 6.14
C ALA A 271 5.11 5.82 4.74
N VAL A 272 4.14 5.82 3.83
CA VAL A 272 4.29 6.30 2.45
C VAL A 272 4.49 7.82 2.40
N THR A 273 3.77 8.57 3.24
CA THR A 273 3.94 10.03 3.33
C THR A 273 5.34 10.37 3.87
N ASN A 274 5.88 9.57 4.81
CA ASN A 274 7.25 9.72 5.28
C ASN A 274 8.29 9.53 4.16
N VAL A 275 8.12 8.49 3.35
CA VAL A 275 8.98 8.21 2.18
C VAL A 275 8.91 9.38 1.21
N ALA A 276 7.69 9.76 0.80
CA ALA A 276 7.48 10.84 -0.16
C ALA A 276 8.15 12.14 0.29
N CYS A 277 7.97 12.54 1.55
CA CYS A 277 8.61 13.75 2.08
C CYS A 277 10.13 13.68 2.09
N HIS A 278 10.70 12.53 2.46
CA HIS A 278 12.14 12.40 2.52
C HIS A 278 12.79 12.51 1.13
N TYR A 279 12.14 11.98 0.10
CA TYR A 279 12.66 12.02 -1.28
C TYR A 279 12.23 13.26 -2.07
N ALA A 280 11.19 13.97 -1.65
CA ALA A 280 10.74 15.19 -2.33
C ALA A 280 11.84 16.27 -2.41
N THR A 281 12.77 16.30 -1.45
CA THR A 281 13.90 17.24 -1.43
C THR A 281 15.07 16.83 -2.34
N SER A 282 15.08 15.60 -2.86
CA SER A 282 16.17 15.09 -3.71
C SER A 282 15.98 15.45 -5.18
N SER A 283 17.04 15.89 -5.87
CA SER A 283 16.99 16.28 -7.28
C SER A 283 17.08 15.12 -8.28
N SER A 284 17.33 13.88 -7.86
CA SER A 284 17.53 12.75 -8.78
C SER A 284 16.22 12.31 -9.46
N GLU A 285 16.32 11.85 -10.71
CA GLU A 285 15.18 11.35 -11.50
C GLU A 285 14.48 10.15 -10.82
N GLU A 286 15.25 9.24 -10.24
CA GLU A 286 14.70 8.08 -9.53
C GLU A 286 13.89 8.51 -8.30
N THR A 287 14.33 9.54 -7.59
CA THR A 287 13.57 10.06 -6.45
C THR A 287 12.27 10.75 -6.86
N VAL A 288 12.22 11.35 -8.05
CA VAL A 288 10.98 11.90 -8.63
C VAL A 288 9.97 10.79 -8.89
N GLU A 289 10.41 9.66 -9.47
CA GLU A 289 9.55 8.51 -9.71
C GLU A 289 9.03 7.90 -8.40
N ILE A 290 9.89 7.73 -7.38
CA ILE A 290 9.46 7.24 -6.04
C ILE A 290 8.35 8.14 -5.48
N VAL A 291 8.53 9.47 -5.54
CA VAL A 291 7.54 10.43 -5.04
C VAL A 291 6.22 10.31 -5.82
N ALA A 292 6.28 10.18 -7.15
CA ALA A 292 5.09 9.99 -8.00
C ALA A 292 4.35 8.68 -7.66
N MET A 293 5.08 7.59 -7.40
CA MET A 293 4.48 6.31 -6.97
C MET A 293 3.84 6.43 -5.59
N CYS A 294 4.49 7.14 -4.65
CA CYS A 294 3.92 7.42 -3.34
C CYS A 294 2.63 8.23 -3.45
N PHE A 295 2.58 9.26 -4.31
CA PHE A 295 1.35 10.01 -4.59
C PHE A 295 0.25 9.10 -5.14
N THR A 296 0.58 8.23 -6.09
CA THR A 296 -0.39 7.30 -6.68
C THR A 296 -0.99 6.38 -5.62
N LEU A 297 -0.16 5.83 -4.73
CA LEU A 297 -0.64 4.99 -3.64
C LEU A 297 -1.47 5.77 -2.62
N LEU A 298 -1.03 6.97 -2.23
CA LEU A 298 -1.78 7.84 -1.32
C LEU A 298 -3.15 8.19 -1.91
N LEU A 299 -3.20 8.61 -3.18
CA LEU A 299 -4.44 8.92 -3.87
C LEU A 299 -5.37 7.71 -3.92
N ARG A 300 -4.87 6.51 -4.24
CA ARG A 300 -5.68 5.28 -4.20
C ARG A 300 -6.20 4.95 -2.81
N ALA A 301 -5.41 5.22 -1.77
CA ALA A 301 -5.86 5.03 -0.40
C ALA A 301 -6.86 6.10 0.04
N PHE A 302 -6.76 7.32 -0.50
CA PHE A 302 -7.77 8.37 -0.34
C PHE A 302 -9.01 8.13 -1.22
N ASP A 303 -8.94 7.30 -2.25
CA ASP A 303 -10.13 6.88 -2.99
C ASP A 303 -10.84 5.70 -2.30
N ALA A 304 -10.13 4.98 -1.44
CA ALA A 304 -10.70 3.86 -0.71
C ALA A 304 -11.58 4.33 0.46
N PHE A 305 -12.65 3.59 0.72
CA PHE A 305 -13.63 3.93 1.75
C PHE A 305 -13.20 3.41 3.13
N PRO A 306 -13.34 4.20 4.22
CA PRO A 306 -13.61 5.65 4.28
C PRO A 306 -12.34 6.50 4.14
N SER A 307 -12.30 7.38 3.14
CA SER A 307 -11.11 8.11 2.69
C SER A 307 -10.50 9.13 3.67
N TYR A 308 -11.32 9.70 4.54
CA TYR A 308 -10.92 10.83 5.39
C TYR A 308 -10.05 10.42 6.58
N THR A 309 -10.07 9.16 7.01
CA THR A 309 -9.15 8.67 8.07
C THR A 309 -7.72 8.65 7.54
N ALA A 310 -7.52 8.16 6.32
CA ALA A 310 -6.24 8.21 5.62
C ALA A 310 -5.79 9.66 5.40
N VAL A 311 -6.69 10.54 4.94
CA VAL A 311 -6.35 11.97 4.78
C VAL A 311 -5.95 12.61 6.13
N ALA A 312 -6.69 12.30 7.21
CA ALA A 312 -6.36 12.79 8.54
C ALA A 312 -4.99 12.27 9.01
N GLU A 313 -4.69 10.98 8.86
CA GLU A 313 -3.39 10.40 9.23
C GLU A 313 -2.22 11.04 8.46
N ALA A 314 -2.41 11.26 7.15
CA ALA A 314 -1.42 11.95 6.33
C ALA A 314 -1.19 13.40 6.80
N LEU A 315 -2.24 14.11 7.19
CA LEU A 315 -2.15 15.48 7.73
C LEU A 315 -1.53 15.53 9.14
N GLU A 316 -1.91 14.62 10.04
CA GLU A 316 -1.37 14.53 11.41
C GLU A 316 0.14 14.30 11.44
N SER A 317 0.70 13.66 10.41
CA SER A 317 2.14 13.52 10.27
C SER A 317 2.88 14.84 9.96
N ASN A 318 2.16 15.94 9.67
CA ASN A 318 2.67 17.22 9.14
C ASN A 318 3.45 17.10 7.82
N LYS A 319 3.39 15.92 7.19
CA LYS A 319 4.18 15.60 6.01
C LYS A 319 3.42 15.79 4.72
N LEU A 320 2.09 15.59 4.69
CA LEU A 320 1.33 15.86 3.47
C LEU A 320 1.45 17.32 3.00
N ILE A 321 1.38 18.29 3.91
CA ILE A 321 1.54 19.71 3.57
C ILE A 321 2.99 20.03 3.19
N ALA A 322 3.97 19.43 3.87
CA ALA A 322 5.38 19.58 3.52
C ALA A 322 5.65 19.01 2.11
N LEU A 323 5.09 17.85 1.78
CA LEU A 323 5.18 17.22 0.47
C LEU A 323 4.59 18.12 -0.63
N ILE A 324 3.37 18.64 -0.44
CA ILE A 324 2.75 19.56 -1.40
C ILE A 324 3.63 20.81 -1.58
N THR A 325 4.14 21.37 -0.48
CA THR A 325 5.03 22.56 -0.51
C THR A 325 6.30 22.28 -1.30
N THR A 326 6.96 21.15 -1.05
CA THR A 326 8.18 20.78 -1.76
C THR A 326 7.92 20.51 -3.24
N CYS A 327 6.82 19.85 -3.59
CA CYS A 327 6.44 19.63 -4.98
C CYS A 327 6.06 20.93 -5.71
N ALA A 328 5.47 21.91 -5.02
CA ALA A 328 5.15 23.22 -5.58
C ALA A 328 6.39 24.01 -6.01
N GLN A 329 7.48 23.87 -5.25
CA GLN A 329 8.74 24.59 -5.47
C GLN A 329 9.61 23.98 -6.58
N ARG A 330 9.23 22.84 -7.15
CA ARG A 330 10.06 22.10 -8.12
C ARG A 330 9.48 22.15 -9.51
N GLU A 331 10.37 22.33 -10.47
CA GLU A 331 10.11 22.17 -11.89
C GLU A 331 9.88 20.68 -12.20
N GLY A 332 8.67 20.31 -12.62
CA GLY A 332 8.37 18.94 -13.01
C GLY A 332 6.89 18.68 -13.31
N ILE A 333 6.60 18.13 -14.48
CA ILE A 333 5.23 17.81 -14.94
C ILE A 333 4.68 16.57 -14.21
N HIS A 334 5.55 15.69 -13.71
CA HIS A 334 5.21 14.32 -13.29
C HIS A 334 4.21 14.22 -12.13
N TRP A 335 4.16 15.20 -11.23
CA TRP A 335 3.22 15.20 -10.09
C TRP A 335 2.08 16.20 -10.23
N ASN A 336 2.04 17.04 -11.27
CA ASN A 336 0.99 18.07 -11.40
C ASN A 336 -0.41 17.45 -11.51
N GLN A 337 -0.55 16.32 -12.21
CA GLN A 337 -1.83 15.60 -12.27
C GLN A 337 -2.23 15.03 -10.90
N SER A 338 -1.28 14.46 -10.16
CA SER A 338 -1.52 13.92 -8.82
C SER A 338 -1.87 15.03 -7.82
N LEU A 339 -1.17 16.16 -7.87
CA LEU A 339 -1.47 17.34 -7.05
C LEU A 339 -2.82 17.95 -7.40
N ARG A 340 -3.14 18.09 -8.68
CA ARG A 340 -4.45 18.55 -9.15
C ARG A 340 -5.55 17.67 -8.58
N ARG A 341 -5.42 16.35 -8.74
CA ARG A 341 -6.37 15.39 -8.18
C ARG A 341 -6.50 15.53 -6.66
N LEU A 342 -5.37 15.63 -5.95
CA LEU A 342 -5.36 15.83 -4.50
C LEU A 342 -6.10 17.12 -4.10
N LEU A 343 -5.85 18.23 -4.79
CA LEU A 343 -6.41 19.55 -4.51
C LEU A 343 -7.86 19.72 -4.97
N GLU A 344 -8.31 18.95 -5.96
CA GLU A 344 -9.66 19.03 -6.51
C GLU A 344 -10.59 18.01 -5.86
N THR A 345 -10.17 16.75 -5.82
CA THR A 345 -11.06 15.61 -5.56
C THR A 345 -10.87 14.96 -4.21
N VAL A 346 -9.81 15.30 -3.47
CA VAL A 346 -9.51 14.67 -2.18
C VAL A 346 -9.61 15.65 -1.03
N LEU A 347 -8.80 16.71 -1.04
CA LEU A 347 -8.69 17.61 0.10
C LEU A 347 -9.96 18.44 0.35
N PRO A 348 -10.58 19.12 -0.65
CA PRO A 348 -11.81 19.88 -0.40
C PRO A 348 -12.98 19.01 0.09
N PRO A 349 -13.24 17.82 -0.49
CA PRO A 349 -14.24 16.91 0.05
C PRO A 349 -13.90 16.34 1.42
N SER A 350 -12.68 16.48 1.93
CA SER A 350 -12.28 15.89 3.22
C SER A 350 -12.50 16.87 4.39
N VAL A 351 -12.58 18.17 4.15
CA VAL A 351 -12.67 19.20 5.21
C VAL A 351 -14.06 19.39 5.82
N TRP A 352 -14.96 18.42 5.65
CA TRP A 352 -16.15 18.28 6.51
C TRP A 352 -15.94 17.25 7.63
N SER A 353 -14.91 16.40 7.52
CA SER A 353 -14.61 15.40 8.54
C SER A 353 -13.98 16.05 9.78
N TYR A 354 -14.49 15.68 10.95
CA TYR A 354 -13.97 16.07 12.26
C TYR A 354 -12.52 15.64 12.43
N SER A 355 -12.12 14.43 12.01
CA SER A 355 -10.72 13.98 12.16
C SER A 355 -9.77 14.78 11.28
N VAL A 356 -10.17 15.08 10.04
CA VAL A 356 -9.38 15.90 9.11
C VAL A 356 -9.23 17.33 9.64
N LEU A 357 -10.31 17.94 10.12
CA LEU A 357 -10.25 19.30 10.68
C LEU A 357 -9.49 19.37 11.99
N LYS A 358 -9.56 18.33 12.82
CA LYS A 358 -8.73 18.20 14.02
C LYS A 358 -7.25 18.15 13.66
N ALA A 359 -6.89 17.35 12.65
CA ALA A 359 -5.53 17.27 12.13
C ALA A 359 -5.04 18.64 11.63
N LEU A 360 -5.85 19.31 10.78
CA LEU A 360 -5.56 20.66 10.27
C LEU A 360 -5.44 21.71 11.39
N SER A 361 -6.31 21.66 12.40
CA SER A 361 -6.23 22.57 13.54
C SER A 361 -4.98 22.34 14.38
N GLY A 362 -4.51 21.09 14.52
CA GLY A 362 -3.24 20.80 15.19
C GLY A 362 -2.05 21.47 14.50
N LEU A 363 -2.02 21.42 13.17
CA LEU A 363 -0.99 22.07 12.35
C LEU A 363 -0.95 23.59 12.55
N LEU A 364 -2.10 24.24 12.81
CA LEU A 364 -2.16 25.66 13.14
C LEU A 364 -1.53 25.98 14.49
N THR A 365 -1.87 25.22 15.53
CA THR A 365 -1.37 25.48 16.88
C THR A 365 0.15 25.36 16.94
N ASP A 366 0.73 24.41 16.19
CA ASP A 366 2.17 24.26 16.07
C ASP A 366 2.82 25.42 15.30
N ARG A 367 2.16 25.94 14.25
CA ARG A 367 2.68 27.04 13.42
C ARG A 367 2.52 28.43 14.00
N GLN A 368 1.47 28.70 14.77
CA GLN A 368 1.30 29.97 15.48
C GLN A 368 2.44 30.24 16.48
N ARG A 369 3.18 29.20 16.88
CA ARG A 369 4.43 29.33 17.64
C ARG A 369 5.61 29.84 16.81
N LEU A 370 5.55 29.76 15.48
CA LEU A 370 6.66 29.98 14.56
C LEU A 370 6.50 31.21 13.64
N VAL A 371 5.28 31.70 13.38
CA VAL A 371 5.04 32.85 12.48
C VAL A 371 4.05 33.86 13.11
N PRO A 372 4.34 35.19 13.13
CA PRO A 372 3.46 36.21 13.70
C PRO A 372 2.12 36.33 12.95
N ALA A 373 1.09 36.73 13.70
CA ALA A 373 -0.35 36.71 13.40
C ALA A 373 -0.87 37.54 12.20
N ASN A 374 -0.04 37.88 11.22
CA ASN A 374 -0.48 38.68 10.08
C ASN A 374 -0.91 37.79 8.90
N GLY A 375 -2.13 37.22 8.97
CA GLY A 375 -2.81 36.74 7.77
C GLY A 375 -3.95 35.73 7.99
N ASP A 376 -5.05 35.91 7.24
CA ASP A 376 -6.25 35.05 7.18
C ASP A 376 -6.03 33.66 6.52
N ARG A 377 -4.78 33.18 6.41
CA ARG A 377 -4.41 31.98 5.63
C ARG A 377 -3.88 30.87 6.54
N LEU A 378 -4.38 29.63 6.38
CA LEU A 378 -3.92 28.43 7.10
C LEU A 378 -2.48 28.06 6.73
N PHE A 379 -2.18 28.19 5.44
CA PHE A 379 -0.90 27.86 4.83
C PHE A 379 -0.31 29.07 4.10
N PRO A 380 1.03 29.15 3.96
CA PRO A 380 1.65 30.19 3.13
C PRO A 380 1.16 30.08 1.68
N ALA A 381 1.21 31.20 0.96
CA ALA A 381 1.11 31.18 -0.48
C ALA A 381 2.21 30.25 -1.02
N LEU A 382 1.83 29.33 -1.90
CA LEU A 382 2.77 28.47 -2.60
C LEU A 382 2.89 29.02 -4.02
N ASP A 383 4.12 29.22 -4.46
CA ASP A 383 4.42 29.70 -5.81
C ASP A 383 4.50 28.51 -6.76
N PHE A 384 3.33 27.95 -7.10
CA PHE A 384 3.27 26.92 -8.14
C PHE A 384 3.54 27.57 -9.50
N GLN A 385 4.37 26.92 -10.31
CA GLN A 385 4.56 27.34 -11.71
C GLN A 385 3.28 27.21 -12.54
N ASP A 386 2.45 26.22 -12.20
CA ASP A 386 1.11 26.07 -12.77
C ASP A 386 0.15 27.02 -12.04
N VAL A 387 -0.30 28.06 -12.76
CA VAL A 387 -1.25 29.08 -12.27
C VAL A 387 -2.55 28.44 -11.78
N GLU A 388 -2.98 27.33 -12.39
CA GLU A 388 -4.19 26.64 -11.99
C GLU A 388 -4.00 25.92 -10.65
N LEU A 389 -2.88 25.21 -10.46
CA LEU A 389 -2.56 24.60 -9.15
C LEU A 389 -2.45 25.66 -8.04
N SER A 390 -1.84 26.82 -8.35
CA SER A 390 -1.80 27.95 -7.42
C SER A 390 -3.20 28.41 -7.03
N THR A 391 -4.08 28.60 -8.03
CA THR A 391 -5.48 28.98 -7.82
C THR A 391 -6.22 27.95 -6.97
N MET A 392 -6.07 26.65 -7.26
CA MET A 392 -6.69 25.56 -6.50
C MET A 392 -6.20 25.50 -5.06
N TRP A 393 -4.89 25.70 -4.84
CA TRP A 393 -4.32 25.76 -3.50
C TRP A 393 -4.88 26.93 -2.70
N GLU A 394 -4.98 28.13 -3.29
CA GLU A 394 -5.55 29.28 -2.61
C GLU A 394 -7.03 29.07 -2.26
N GLN A 395 -7.81 28.49 -3.16
CA GLN A 395 -9.20 28.12 -2.91
C GLN A 395 -9.32 27.10 -1.76
N PHE A 396 -8.51 26.04 -1.79
CA PHE A 396 -8.47 25.05 -0.71
C PHE A 396 -8.06 25.68 0.62
N ASN A 397 -7.01 26.52 0.63
CA ASN A 397 -6.51 27.18 1.84
C ASN A 397 -7.58 28.08 2.47
N LYS A 398 -8.29 28.88 1.65
CA LYS A 398 -9.42 29.71 2.10
C LYS A 398 -10.51 28.85 2.73
N LEU A 399 -10.90 27.76 2.06
CA LEU A 399 -11.91 26.83 2.57
C LEU A 399 -11.47 26.19 3.88
N ALA A 400 -10.25 25.64 3.94
CA ALA A 400 -9.72 24.97 5.10
C ALA A 400 -9.65 25.92 6.31
N THR A 401 -9.22 27.18 6.13
CA THR A 401 -9.27 28.20 7.20
C THR A 401 -10.69 28.39 7.74
N GLN A 402 -11.68 28.57 6.85
CA GLN A 402 -13.06 28.76 7.25
C GLN A 402 -13.58 27.56 8.05
N ARG A 403 -13.34 26.34 7.55
CA ARG A 403 -13.80 25.10 8.19
C ARG A 403 -13.10 24.83 9.52
N VAL A 404 -11.81 25.14 9.64
CA VAL A 404 -11.07 25.01 10.92
C VAL A 404 -11.60 26.00 11.96
N SER A 405 -11.94 27.23 11.57
CA SER A 405 -12.57 28.20 12.47
C SER A 405 -13.92 27.70 13.00
N THR A 406 -14.79 27.18 12.11
CA THR A 406 -16.05 26.56 12.53
C THR A 406 -15.83 25.35 13.44
N PHE A 407 -14.82 24.52 13.14
CA PHE A 407 -14.43 23.38 13.97
C PHE A 407 -13.99 23.80 15.37
N GLN A 408 -13.16 24.84 15.49
CA GLN A 408 -12.70 25.33 16.78
C GLN A 408 -13.86 25.87 17.62
N ALA A 409 -14.78 26.63 17.02
CA ALA A 409 -16.01 27.08 17.66
C ALA A 409 -16.91 25.91 18.09
N TYR A 410 -16.99 24.85 17.27
CA TYR A 410 -17.70 23.61 17.62
C TYR A 410 -17.08 22.87 18.80
N ASP A 411 -15.75 22.75 18.82
CA ASP A 411 -15.01 21.98 19.83
C ASP A 411 -15.10 22.65 21.21
N ILE A 412 -15.14 24.00 21.27
CA ILE A 412 -15.43 24.75 22.51
C ILE A 412 -16.92 24.82 22.87
N GLY A 413 -17.80 24.21 22.06
CA GLY A 413 -19.22 24.07 22.36
C GLY A 413 -20.16 25.17 21.83
N ALA A 414 -19.68 26.10 21.00
CA ALA A 414 -20.49 27.23 20.50
C ALA A 414 -21.76 26.79 19.74
N TYR A 415 -21.68 25.67 19.00
CA TYR A 415 -22.80 25.13 18.22
C TYR A 415 -23.58 24.00 18.92
N GLN A 416 -23.31 23.74 20.20
CA GLN A 416 -23.94 22.63 20.93
C GLN A 416 -25.18 23.05 21.74
N SER A 417 -25.57 24.32 21.71
CA SER A 417 -26.58 24.86 22.61
C SER A 417 -28.02 24.65 22.14
N ILE A 418 -28.29 24.72 20.82
CA ILE A 418 -29.66 24.69 20.27
C ILE A 418 -29.74 23.71 19.08
N ARG A 419 -30.80 22.90 19.03
CA ARG A 419 -31.10 21.95 17.95
C ARG A 419 -32.58 22.06 17.55
N GLY A 420 -32.86 21.98 16.26
CA GLY A 420 -34.23 21.91 15.74
C GLY A 420 -34.83 20.51 15.88
N CYS A 421 -36.14 20.43 16.07
CA CYS A 421 -36.90 19.20 15.97
C CYS A 421 -37.04 18.78 14.50
N ASP A 422 -36.63 17.57 14.15
CA ASP A 422 -36.67 17.03 12.77
C ASP A 422 -38.07 16.62 12.31
N ASN A 423 -39.07 16.74 13.19
CA ASN A 423 -40.47 16.64 12.79
C ASN A 423 -40.83 17.90 11.96
N MET A 424 -41.10 17.71 10.66
CA MET A 424 -41.35 18.79 9.70
C MET A 424 -42.47 19.75 10.12
N ASP A 425 -43.48 19.25 10.84
CA ASP A 425 -44.60 20.06 11.34
C ASP A 425 -44.28 20.85 12.62
N CYS A 426 -43.16 20.57 13.28
CA CYS A 426 -42.84 21.14 14.60
C CYS A 426 -41.96 22.39 14.51
N GLY A 427 -40.80 22.30 13.86
CA GLY A 427 -39.83 23.40 13.76
C GLY A 427 -39.27 23.94 15.09
N ARG A 428 -39.63 23.35 16.24
CA ARG A 428 -39.21 23.86 17.56
C ARG A 428 -37.70 23.73 17.74
N LEU A 429 -37.07 24.83 18.13
CA LEU A 429 -35.69 24.87 18.59
C LEU A 429 -35.64 24.53 20.09
N CYS A 430 -34.79 23.59 20.47
CA CYS A 430 -34.64 23.09 21.83
C CYS A 430 -33.19 23.10 22.26
N ARG A 431 -32.94 23.18 23.57
CA ARG A 431 -31.59 22.96 24.08
C ARG A 431 -31.18 21.51 23.89
N ARG A 432 -29.87 21.24 23.77
CA ARG A 432 -29.35 19.87 23.57
C ARG A 432 -29.83 18.86 24.63
N ASN A 433 -30.00 19.29 25.88
CA ASN A 433 -30.50 18.44 26.97
C ASN A 433 -32.03 18.21 26.93
N GLU A 434 -32.76 19.01 26.15
CA GLU A 434 -34.22 18.89 25.97
C GLU A 434 -34.58 18.04 24.75
N ILE A 435 -33.64 17.87 23.81
CA ILE A 435 -33.87 17.13 22.58
C ILE A 435 -33.60 15.63 22.76
N LYS A 436 -34.54 14.81 22.28
CA LYS A 436 -34.47 13.34 22.30
C LYS A 436 -34.00 12.86 20.94
N ARG A 437 -33.20 11.80 20.89
CA ARG A 437 -32.80 11.17 19.63
C ARG A 437 -33.65 9.96 19.31
N CYS A 438 -33.82 9.65 18.03
CA CYS A 438 -34.35 8.35 17.64
C CYS A 438 -33.50 7.24 18.26
N SER A 439 -34.12 6.32 18.99
CA SER A 439 -33.41 5.22 19.68
C SER A 439 -32.75 4.24 18.71
N SER A 440 -33.26 4.17 17.48
CA SER A 440 -32.77 3.27 16.43
C SER A 440 -31.62 3.89 15.62
N CYS A 441 -31.86 4.95 14.83
CA CYS A 441 -30.82 5.53 13.97
C CYS A 441 -29.92 6.56 14.68
N ARG A 442 -30.39 7.18 15.78
CA ARG A 442 -29.71 8.25 16.53
C ARG A 442 -29.32 9.51 15.72
N GLN A 443 -29.75 9.62 14.46
CA GLN A 443 -29.49 10.79 13.62
C GLN A 443 -30.56 11.87 13.77
N THR A 444 -31.83 11.48 13.91
CA THR A 444 -32.92 12.44 14.06
C THR A 444 -33.13 12.83 15.53
N ASN A 445 -33.46 14.10 15.73
CA ASN A 445 -33.65 14.77 17.00
C ASN A 445 -35.09 15.30 17.10
N TYR A 446 -35.74 15.07 18.23
CA TYR A 446 -37.12 15.42 18.50
C TYR A 446 -37.25 16.15 19.83
N CYS A 447 -38.02 17.24 19.86
CA CYS A 447 -38.30 17.94 21.11
C CYS A 447 -39.21 17.14 22.08
N SER A 448 -39.89 16.11 21.58
CA SER A 448 -40.79 15.27 22.39
C SER A 448 -41.03 13.89 21.74
N VAL A 449 -41.51 12.95 22.55
CA VAL A 449 -41.93 11.61 22.06
C VAL A 449 -43.12 11.72 21.11
N LYS A 450 -43.98 12.74 21.29
CA LYS A 450 -45.11 13.03 20.39
C LYS A 450 -44.62 13.38 18.99
N CYS A 451 -43.62 14.26 18.87
CA CYS A 451 -43.02 14.63 17.59
C CYS A 451 -42.33 13.43 16.92
N GLN A 452 -41.59 12.63 17.68
CA GLN A 452 -41.01 11.38 17.16
C GLN A 452 -42.08 10.42 16.64
N SER A 453 -43.18 10.24 17.38
CA SER A 453 -44.26 9.33 17.00
C SER A 453 -45.01 9.81 15.75
N LEU A 454 -45.20 11.12 15.61
CA LEU A 454 -45.81 11.71 14.42
C LEU A 454 -44.91 11.51 13.21
N ASP A 455 -43.64 11.89 13.32
CA ASP A 455 -42.66 11.73 12.24
C ASP A 455 -42.49 10.26 11.80
N TRP A 456 -42.50 9.34 12.78
CA TRP A 456 -42.45 7.89 12.52
C TRP A 456 -43.64 7.38 11.69
N ARG A 457 -44.85 7.87 11.97
CA ARG A 457 -46.10 7.35 11.37
C ARG A 457 -46.53 8.09 10.12
N VAL A 458 -46.35 9.41 10.11
CA VAL A 458 -46.94 10.32 9.12
C VAL A 458 -45.90 10.77 8.09
N HIS A 459 -44.70 11.13 8.53
CA HIS A 459 -43.66 11.70 7.66
C HIS A 459 -42.64 10.67 7.16
N GLY A 460 -42.89 9.38 7.39
CA GLY A 460 -42.11 8.30 6.77
C GLY A 460 -40.75 8.04 7.42
N HIS A 461 -40.44 8.61 8.60
CA HIS A 461 -39.16 8.34 9.25
C HIS A 461 -38.95 6.85 9.56
N ARG A 462 -40.02 6.05 9.70
CA ARG A 462 -39.91 4.59 9.80
C ARG A 462 -39.10 3.99 8.63
N HIS A 463 -39.36 4.42 7.40
CA HIS A 463 -38.68 3.92 6.20
C HIS A 463 -37.25 4.46 6.12
N ILE A 464 -37.07 5.75 6.39
CA ILE A 464 -35.76 6.40 6.41
C ILE A 464 -34.87 5.76 7.49
N CYS A 465 -35.39 5.55 8.69
CA CYS A 465 -34.66 4.92 9.79
C CYS A 465 -34.24 3.48 9.47
N ALA A 466 -35.11 2.71 8.79
CA ALA A 466 -34.78 1.36 8.36
C ALA A 466 -33.64 1.35 7.32
N ARG A 467 -33.56 2.37 6.45
CA ARG A 467 -32.45 2.56 5.47
C ARG A 467 -31.18 3.09 6.12
N LEU A 468 -31.29 4.08 7.00
CA LEU A 468 -30.14 4.69 7.68
C LEU A 468 -29.46 3.74 8.66
N ARG A 469 -30.21 2.85 9.32
CA ARG A 469 -29.62 1.99 10.36
C ARG A 469 -28.53 1.05 9.81
N PRO A 470 -28.74 0.27 8.74
CA PRO A 470 -27.68 -0.53 8.12
C PRO A 470 -26.50 0.33 7.68
N LEU A 471 -26.76 1.49 7.07
CA LEU A 471 -25.70 2.41 6.63
C LEU A 471 -24.85 2.89 7.80
N LEU A 472 -25.46 3.28 8.92
CA LEU A 472 -24.72 3.78 10.09
C LEU A 472 -24.03 2.67 10.89
N LEU A 473 -24.52 1.44 10.80
CA LEU A 473 -23.89 0.26 11.41
C LEU A 473 -22.81 -0.34 10.52
N ALA A 474 -22.81 -0.02 9.22
CA ALA A 474 -21.72 -0.40 8.34
C ALA A 474 -20.43 0.30 8.84
N PRO A 475 -19.37 -0.46 9.14
CA PRO A 475 -18.08 0.11 9.56
C PRO A 475 -17.53 1.11 8.55
N GLU A 476 -17.96 0.98 7.30
CA GLU A 476 -17.44 1.68 6.12
C GLU A 476 -18.14 3.02 5.86
N HIS A 477 -19.21 3.34 6.59
CA HIS A 477 -19.95 4.57 6.31
C HIS A 477 -19.22 5.80 6.83
N THR A 478 -19.15 6.83 5.98
CA THR A 478 -18.37 8.05 6.21
C THR A 478 -18.86 8.89 7.40
N LEU A 479 -20.12 8.69 7.81
CA LEU A 479 -20.74 9.30 8.99
C LEU A 479 -20.89 8.32 10.17
N SER A 480 -20.15 7.21 10.19
CA SER A 480 -20.19 6.22 11.27
C SER A 480 -19.78 6.81 12.63
N SER A 481 -18.91 7.81 12.63
CA SER A 481 -18.53 8.55 13.84
C SER A 481 -19.63 9.53 14.26
N VAL A 482 -20.08 9.38 15.50
CA VAL A 482 -21.02 10.32 16.14
C VAL A 482 -20.47 11.76 16.16
N ARG A 483 -19.14 11.92 16.20
CA ARG A 483 -18.51 13.24 16.16
C ARG A 483 -18.60 13.87 14.78
N ASP A 484 -18.37 13.11 13.72
CA ASP A 484 -18.47 13.59 12.34
C ASP A 484 -19.89 14.04 12.04
N SER A 485 -20.90 13.22 12.32
CA SER A 485 -22.32 13.61 12.15
C SER A 485 -22.66 14.88 12.95
N SER A 486 -22.29 14.93 14.24
CA SER A 486 -22.56 16.09 15.09
C SER A 486 -21.87 17.37 14.61
N PHE A 487 -20.67 17.25 14.05
CA PHE A 487 -19.93 18.36 13.46
C PHE A 487 -20.55 18.80 12.13
N VAL A 488 -20.93 17.88 11.23
CA VAL A 488 -21.63 18.21 9.98
C VAL A 488 -22.90 19.01 10.27
N HIS A 489 -23.67 18.66 11.30
CA HIS A 489 -24.82 19.47 11.72
C HIS A 489 -24.44 20.88 12.17
N ALA A 490 -23.33 21.03 12.90
CA ALA A 490 -22.82 22.35 13.28
C ALA A 490 -22.36 23.15 12.05
N LEU A 491 -21.74 22.47 11.08
CA LEU A 491 -21.26 23.05 9.84
C LEU A 491 -22.41 23.55 8.97
N VAL A 492 -23.45 22.73 8.78
CA VAL A 492 -24.69 23.09 8.08
C VAL A 492 -25.34 24.28 8.75
N HIS A 493 -25.40 24.31 10.09
CA HIS A 493 -25.96 25.44 10.82
C HIS A 493 -25.13 26.72 10.67
N HIS A 494 -23.79 26.62 10.73
CA HIS A 494 -22.93 27.77 10.56
C HIS A 494 -23.05 28.36 9.15
N ASP A 495 -22.97 27.52 8.13
CA ASP A 495 -23.25 27.92 6.75
C ASP A 495 -24.68 28.45 6.65
N TYR A 496 -25.61 27.90 7.46
CA TYR A 496 -26.99 28.34 7.57
C TYR A 496 -27.11 29.83 7.85
N GLU A 497 -26.53 30.21 8.96
CA GLU A 497 -26.56 31.59 9.45
C GLU A 497 -25.81 32.53 8.52
N LEU A 498 -24.67 32.09 7.97
CA LEU A 498 -23.82 32.93 7.12
C LEU A 498 -24.53 33.37 5.82
N HIS A 499 -25.43 32.54 5.28
CA HIS A 499 -25.99 32.74 3.95
C HIS A 499 -27.52 32.86 3.92
N ILE A 500 -28.18 32.94 5.08
CA ILE A 500 -29.65 32.94 5.20
C ILE A 500 -30.34 33.97 4.29
N LEU A 501 -29.81 35.18 4.14
CA LEU A 501 -30.40 36.23 3.32
C LEU A 501 -30.31 35.92 1.83
N THR A 502 -29.14 35.47 1.37
CA THR A 502 -28.94 35.01 -0.01
C THR A 502 -29.92 33.88 -0.36
N TRP A 503 -30.16 32.97 0.59
CA TRP A 503 -31.06 31.85 0.36
C TRP A 503 -32.52 32.19 0.42
N CYS A 504 -32.95 33.07 1.32
CA CYS A 504 -34.30 33.61 1.30
C CYS A 504 -34.58 34.24 -0.06
N THR A 505 -33.59 34.96 -0.63
CA THR A 505 -33.71 35.57 -1.96
C THR A 505 -33.84 34.53 -3.07
N HIS A 506 -32.96 33.52 -3.12
CA HIS A 506 -33.05 32.44 -4.12
C HIS A 506 -34.33 31.62 -3.98
N LYS A 507 -34.78 31.35 -2.75
CA LYS A 507 -36.05 30.67 -2.47
C LYS A 507 -37.23 31.46 -3.01
N ILE A 508 -37.30 32.76 -2.74
CA ILE A 508 -38.38 33.63 -3.24
C ILE A 508 -38.37 33.63 -4.77
N TYR A 509 -37.21 33.78 -5.39
CA TYR A 509 -37.08 33.77 -6.85
C TYR A 509 -37.55 32.44 -7.45
N PHE A 510 -37.14 31.31 -6.89
CA PHE A 510 -37.58 29.99 -7.35
C PHE A 510 -39.09 29.80 -7.16
N MET A 511 -39.65 30.13 -5.99
CA MET A 511 -41.09 30.03 -5.73
C MET A 511 -41.91 30.89 -6.67
N TYR A 512 -41.38 32.05 -7.08
CA TYR A 512 -42.00 32.93 -8.06
C TYR A 512 -41.94 32.33 -9.47
N ALA A 513 -40.78 31.81 -9.89
CA ALA A 513 -40.60 31.20 -11.21
C ALA A 513 -41.33 29.85 -11.35
N HIS A 514 -41.53 29.12 -10.25
CA HIS A 514 -42.11 27.78 -10.23
C HIS A 514 -43.20 27.65 -9.15
N PRO A 515 -44.36 28.30 -9.34
CA PRO A 515 -45.42 28.28 -8.34
C PRO A 515 -45.92 26.87 -8.07
N GLY A 516 -46.02 26.48 -6.79
CA GLY A 516 -46.53 25.18 -6.37
C GLY A 516 -45.57 24.01 -6.58
N VAL A 517 -44.36 24.24 -7.09
CA VAL A 517 -43.35 23.19 -7.24
C VAL A 517 -42.59 23.04 -5.91
N PRO A 518 -42.62 21.86 -5.27
CA PRO A 518 -41.84 21.62 -4.06
C PRO A 518 -40.35 21.63 -4.40
N PHE A 519 -39.54 22.14 -3.48
CA PHE A 519 -38.11 22.28 -3.65
C PHE A 519 -37.35 21.91 -2.39
N TYR A 520 -36.05 21.63 -2.55
CA TYR A 520 -35.12 21.43 -1.44
C TYR A 520 -33.87 22.30 -1.62
N LEU A 521 -33.19 22.53 -0.52
CA LEU A 521 -31.87 23.17 -0.49
C LEU A 521 -30.83 22.07 -0.40
N MET A 522 -29.78 22.15 -1.22
CA MET A 522 -28.69 21.18 -1.22
C MET A 522 -27.39 21.88 -0.82
N TRP A 523 -26.65 21.26 0.09
CA TRP A 523 -25.30 21.66 0.46
C TRP A 523 -24.32 20.64 -0.09
N ASP A 524 -23.48 21.08 -1.02
CA ASP A 524 -22.43 20.24 -1.60
C ASP A 524 -21.11 20.47 -0.86
N TYR A 525 -20.87 19.70 0.20
CA TYR A 525 -19.60 19.74 0.93
C TYR A 525 -18.44 19.09 0.17
N ILE A 526 -18.70 18.39 -0.94
CA ILE A 526 -17.66 17.78 -1.77
C ILE A 526 -16.90 18.87 -2.52
N ARG A 527 -17.61 19.83 -3.11
CA ARG A 527 -17.00 20.94 -3.86
C ARG A 527 -16.46 22.07 -2.99
N GLY A 528 -16.54 21.93 -1.67
CA GLY A 528 -16.08 22.96 -0.73
C GLY A 528 -16.86 24.28 -0.79
N THR A 529 -17.88 24.35 -1.62
CA THR A 529 -18.76 25.51 -1.75
C THR A 529 -20.16 25.00 -1.48
N ALA A 530 -20.93 25.70 -0.65
CA ALA A 530 -22.36 25.45 -0.54
C ALA A 530 -23.01 25.84 -1.89
N ALA A 531 -22.87 24.98 -2.90
CA ALA A 531 -23.42 25.19 -4.22
C ALA A 531 -24.92 24.95 -4.14
N LEU A 532 -25.65 26.06 -4.04
CA LEU A 532 -27.10 26.04 -3.91
C LEU A 532 -27.73 25.59 -5.22
N GLY A 533 -28.34 24.40 -5.21
CA GLY A 533 -29.36 24.02 -6.19
C GLY A 533 -30.73 24.13 -5.53
N VAL A 534 -31.63 24.91 -6.13
CA VAL A 534 -33.07 24.73 -5.88
C VAL A 534 -33.57 23.84 -7.01
N ARG A 535 -33.88 22.59 -6.69
CA ARG A 535 -34.38 21.61 -7.67
C ARG A 535 -35.83 21.31 -7.40
N ALA A 536 -36.60 21.11 -8.47
CA ALA A 536 -37.93 20.53 -8.34
C ALA A 536 -37.80 19.13 -7.72
N CYS A 537 -38.71 18.73 -6.82
CA CYS A 537 -38.64 17.37 -6.25
C CYS A 537 -38.68 16.26 -7.31
N ALA A 538 -39.25 16.51 -8.50
CA ALA A 538 -39.23 15.58 -9.63
C ALA A 538 -37.83 15.37 -10.25
N GLU A 539 -36.90 16.29 -10.01
CA GLU A 539 -35.50 16.25 -10.47
C GLU A 539 -34.52 15.86 -9.36
N ALA A 540 -35.03 15.50 -8.18
CA ALA A 540 -34.19 14.87 -7.18
C ALA A 540 -33.55 13.63 -7.83
N PRO A 541 -32.22 13.42 -7.69
CA PRO A 541 -31.62 12.19 -8.19
C PRO A 541 -32.45 11.04 -7.64
N PRO A 542 -32.86 10.07 -8.49
CA PRO A 542 -33.61 8.92 -8.01
C PRO A 542 -32.86 8.37 -6.81
N ASP A 543 -33.61 8.04 -5.75
CA ASP A 543 -33.05 7.35 -4.60
C ASP A 543 -32.11 6.26 -5.14
N PRO A 544 -30.82 6.23 -4.77
CA PRO A 544 -29.91 5.23 -5.30
C PRO A 544 -30.58 3.88 -5.07
N GLU A 545 -30.91 3.18 -6.16
CA GLU A 545 -31.56 1.88 -6.06
C GLU A 545 -30.73 1.05 -5.10
N PRO A 546 -31.36 0.38 -4.10
CA PRO A 546 -30.62 -0.46 -3.20
C PRO A 546 -29.80 -1.42 -4.06
N SER A 547 -28.48 -1.26 -4.06
CA SER A 547 -27.61 -2.17 -4.77
C SER A 547 -27.93 -3.55 -4.23
N ASP A 548 -28.21 -4.51 -5.11
CA ASP A 548 -28.43 -5.91 -4.77
C ASP A 548 -27.12 -6.50 -4.21
N ALA A 549 -26.77 -6.09 -3.00
CA ALA A 549 -25.64 -6.58 -2.23
C ALA A 549 -25.91 -7.97 -1.65
N SER A 550 -27.05 -8.59 -1.97
CA SER A 550 -27.38 -9.98 -1.61
C SER A 550 -26.97 -11.01 -2.65
N ALA A 551 -26.22 -10.63 -3.69
CA ALA A 551 -25.76 -11.54 -4.75
C ALA A 551 -24.24 -11.75 -4.83
N ALA A 552 -23.47 -11.40 -3.79
CA ALA A 552 -22.02 -11.61 -3.71
C ALA A 552 -21.64 -12.56 -2.55
#